data_AF-A0A6I9Q182-F1
#
_entry.id   AF-A0A6I9Q182-F1
#
_cell.length_a   1.000
_cell.length_b   1.000
_cell.length_c   1.000
_cell.angle_alpha   90.00
_cell.angle_beta   90.00
_cell.angle_gamma   90.00
#
_symmetry.space_group_name_H-M   'P 1'
#
loop_
_entity.id
_entity.type
_entity.pdbx_description
1 polymer ?
#
loop_
_entity_poly.entity_id
_entity_poly.type
_entity_poly.pdbx_seq_one_letter_code
_entity_poly.pdbx_strand_id
1 'polypeptide(L)'
;MTSVETVTAVGQVLVDPAVGLTRRFRALFTLRNLGGAEAVQWISKAFSDESALLKHELAYCLGQMQDTSAIPSLTAVLKDTQQDPMVRHEAGEALGAIGDLVVLDLLKEYSQDPVIEVAETCQLAVRRLEWLQTRGEKQLDDGSTDENPYCSVDPAPPAERKSVSELRIALLDETLPLFERYRAMFALRNLGNKEAVLALGD
;
A
#
# COMPACT_ATOMS: atom_id res chain seq x y z
N MET A 1 4.44 5.04 27.00
CA MET A 1 3.21 5.61 26.43
C MET A 1 3.56 6.98 25.89
N THR A 2 3.49 7.17 24.58
CA THR A 2 3.57 8.52 24.00
C THR A 2 2.33 9.30 24.44
N SER A 3 2.48 10.54 24.89
CA SER A 3 1.32 11.32 25.33
C SER A 3 0.48 11.75 24.12
N VAL A 4 -0.84 11.79 24.28
CA VAL A 4 -1.81 12.43 23.36
C VAL A 4 -1.33 13.84 22.96
N GLU A 5 -0.76 14.58 23.91
CA GLU A 5 -0.18 15.90 23.68
C GLU A 5 0.95 15.89 22.64
N THR A 6 1.76 14.83 22.60
CA THR A 6 2.83 14.68 21.61
C THR A 6 2.26 14.42 20.21
N VAL A 7 1.25 13.54 20.09
CA VAL A 7 0.59 13.25 18.80
C VAL A 7 -0.07 14.52 18.25
N THR A 8 -0.80 15.25 19.09
CA THR A 8 -1.41 16.53 18.74
C THR A 8 -0.39 17.56 18.27
N ALA A 9 0.73 17.75 18.98
CA ALA A 9 1.76 18.71 18.59
C ALA A 9 2.38 18.38 17.23
N VAL A 10 2.63 17.10 16.95
CA VAL A 10 3.15 16.65 15.64
C VAL A 10 2.09 16.83 14.54
N GLY A 11 0.83 16.51 14.84
CA GLY A 11 -0.31 16.72 13.94
C GLY A 11 -0.50 18.17 13.51
N GLN A 12 -0.34 19.10 14.43
CA GLN A 12 -0.38 20.54 14.13
C GLN A 12 0.70 20.95 13.13
N VAL A 13 1.92 20.39 13.25
CA VAL A 13 2.99 20.63 12.28
C VAL A 13 2.65 20.06 10.91
N LEU A 14 2.00 18.88 10.85
CA LEU A 14 1.62 18.26 9.58
C LEU A 14 0.58 19.07 8.80
N VAL A 15 -0.42 19.65 9.48
CA VAL A 15 -1.52 20.36 8.82
C VAL A 15 -1.26 21.85 8.58
N ASP A 16 -0.16 22.41 9.08
CA ASP A 16 0.14 23.83 8.95
C ASP A 16 0.79 24.15 7.58
N PRO A 17 0.10 24.87 6.67
CA PRO A 17 0.65 25.23 5.37
C PRO A 17 1.81 26.25 5.45
N ALA A 18 1.98 26.96 6.59
CA ALA A 18 3.12 27.84 6.79
C ALA A 18 4.42 27.08 7.08
N VAL A 19 4.32 25.79 7.42
CA VAL A 19 5.48 24.92 7.63
C VAL A 19 5.93 24.34 6.29
N GLY A 20 7.24 24.46 5.99
CA GLY A 20 7.80 23.88 4.77
C GLY A 20 7.64 22.36 4.69
N LEU A 21 7.43 21.82 3.48
CA LEU A 21 7.13 20.41 3.22
C LEU A 21 8.09 19.44 3.93
N THR A 22 9.39 19.72 3.97
CA THR A 22 10.38 18.85 4.65
C THR A 22 10.04 18.59 6.12
N ARG A 23 9.55 19.60 6.84
CA ARG A 23 9.13 19.43 8.25
C ARG A 23 7.80 18.71 8.36
N ARG A 24 6.90 18.90 7.40
CA ARG A 24 5.61 18.22 7.33
C ARG A 24 5.76 16.73 7.04
N PHE A 25 6.64 16.34 6.12
CA PHE A 25 7.01 14.94 5.89
C PHE A 25 7.59 14.29 7.15
N ARG A 26 8.47 14.98 7.88
CA ARG A 26 8.97 14.48 9.16
C ARG A 26 7.83 14.26 10.16
N ALA A 27 6.90 15.21 10.25
CA ALA A 27 5.73 15.08 11.12
C ALA A 27 4.84 13.89 10.72
N LEU A 28 4.58 13.72 9.41
CA LEU A 28 3.85 12.57 8.87
C LEU A 28 4.49 11.24 9.27
N PHE A 29 5.80 11.08 9.03
CA PHE A 29 6.50 9.84 9.39
C PHE A 29 6.56 9.61 10.90
N THR A 30 6.64 10.67 11.69
CA THR A 30 6.51 10.57 13.15
C THR A 30 5.12 10.06 13.54
N LEU A 31 4.03 10.62 12.99
CA LEU A 31 2.66 10.16 13.28
C LEU A 31 2.47 8.70 12.87
N ARG A 32 2.93 8.30 11.68
CA ARG A 32 2.89 6.91 11.21
C ARG A 32 3.54 5.97 12.23
N ASN A 33 4.74 6.32 12.70
CA ASN A 33 5.48 5.49 13.66
C ASN A 33 4.86 5.50 15.07
N LEU A 34 4.16 6.58 15.45
CA LEU A 34 3.45 6.65 16.73
C LEU A 34 2.18 5.79 16.72
N GLY A 35 1.49 5.72 15.58
CA GLY A 35 0.31 4.88 15.40
C GLY A 35 -0.93 5.35 16.16
N GLY A 36 -2.01 4.59 16.02
CA GLY A 36 -3.27 4.77 16.73
C GLY A 36 -4.22 5.80 16.10
N ALA A 37 -5.47 5.75 16.57
CA ALA A 37 -6.59 6.49 15.97
C ALA A 37 -6.37 8.01 15.90
N GLU A 38 -5.70 8.62 16.89
CA GLU A 38 -5.40 10.05 16.88
C GLU A 38 -4.38 10.41 15.78
N ALA A 39 -3.35 9.58 15.57
CA ALA A 39 -2.39 9.78 14.49
C ALA A 39 -3.08 9.64 13.13
N VAL A 40 -3.94 8.62 12.96
CA VAL A 40 -4.77 8.45 11.76
C VAL A 40 -5.60 9.70 11.50
N GLN A 41 -6.29 10.24 12.52
CA GLN A 41 -7.09 11.45 12.36
C GLN A 41 -6.27 12.67 11.89
N TRP A 42 -5.07 12.87 12.44
CA TRP A 42 -4.20 13.97 12.01
C TRP A 42 -3.69 13.80 10.58
N ILE A 43 -3.32 12.59 10.19
CA ILE A 43 -2.90 12.27 8.82
C ILE A 43 -4.07 12.48 7.86
N SER A 44 -5.26 11.95 8.18
CA SER A 44 -6.47 12.13 7.40
C SER A 44 -6.87 13.59 7.22
N LYS A 45 -6.71 14.42 8.25
CA LYS A 45 -7.01 15.86 8.16
C LYS A 45 -6.13 16.59 7.13
N ALA A 46 -4.92 16.10 6.88
CA ALA A 46 -3.99 16.73 5.96
C ALA A 46 -4.33 16.48 4.47
N PHE A 47 -5.34 15.67 4.13
CA PHE A 47 -5.80 15.51 2.74
C PHE A 47 -6.42 16.78 2.14
N SER A 48 -6.70 17.81 2.95
CA SER A 48 -7.09 19.13 2.44
C SER A 48 -5.90 19.96 1.92
N ASP A 49 -4.70 19.41 1.88
CA ASP A 49 -3.53 20.10 1.35
C ASP A 49 -3.52 20.17 -0.19
N GLU A 50 -2.96 21.25 -0.73
CA GLU A 50 -2.83 21.47 -2.17
C GLU A 50 -1.74 20.57 -2.80
N SER A 51 -0.75 20.12 -2.02
CA SER A 51 0.35 19.30 -2.52
C SER A 51 -0.10 17.86 -2.80
N ALA A 52 -0.23 17.50 -4.07
CA ALA A 52 -0.48 16.11 -4.49
C ALA A 52 0.60 15.15 -3.96
N LEU A 53 1.87 15.58 -3.93
CA LEU A 53 2.97 14.79 -3.38
C LEU A 53 2.78 14.49 -1.89
N LEU A 54 2.38 15.49 -1.09
CA LEU A 54 2.10 15.25 0.32
C LEU A 54 0.91 14.30 0.47
N LYS A 55 -0.19 14.55 -0.25
CA LYS A 55 -1.40 13.73 -0.19
C LYS A 55 -1.15 12.26 -0.54
N HIS A 56 -0.35 11.99 -1.56
CA HIS A 56 0.10 10.64 -1.88
C HIS A 56 0.79 10.01 -0.66
N GLU A 57 1.77 10.69 -0.06
CA GLU A 57 2.48 10.15 1.11
C GLU A 57 1.57 9.94 2.34
N LEU A 58 0.52 10.76 2.51
CA LEU A 58 -0.49 10.55 3.55
C LEU A 58 -1.18 9.20 3.35
N ALA A 59 -1.66 8.92 2.14
CA ALA A 59 -2.32 7.66 1.80
C ALA A 59 -1.37 6.47 1.99
N TYR A 60 -0.13 6.58 1.49
CA TYR A 60 0.91 5.58 1.70
C TYR A 60 1.12 5.28 3.18
N CYS A 61 1.33 6.30 4.01
CA CYS A 61 1.53 6.12 5.45
C CYS A 61 0.33 5.46 6.13
N LEU A 62 -0.90 5.83 5.77
CA LEU A 62 -2.10 5.19 6.30
C LEU A 62 -2.19 3.71 5.89
N GLY A 63 -1.82 3.37 4.66
CA GLY A 63 -1.72 1.98 4.20
C GLY A 63 -0.71 1.16 5.00
N GLN A 64 0.48 1.71 5.23
CA GLN A 64 1.54 1.07 6.04
C GLN A 64 1.15 0.91 7.52
N MET A 65 0.29 1.77 8.05
CA MET A 65 -0.22 1.64 9.42
C MET A 65 -1.21 0.48 9.58
N GLN A 66 -1.86 0.05 8.49
CA GLN A 66 -2.87 -1.01 8.47
C GLN A 66 -4.02 -0.83 9.49
N ASP A 67 -4.29 0.40 9.91
CA ASP A 67 -5.34 0.74 10.87
C ASP A 67 -6.66 0.97 10.12
N THR A 68 -7.67 0.15 10.42
CA THR A 68 -8.98 0.19 9.74
C THR A 68 -9.74 1.51 9.96
N SER A 69 -9.37 2.31 10.97
CA SER A 69 -9.94 3.64 11.16
C SER A 69 -9.58 4.62 10.03
N ALA A 70 -8.58 4.31 9.18
CA ALA A 70 -8.22 5.09 8.01
C ALA A 70 -9.16 4.87 6.81
N ILE A 71 -9.90 3.75 6.77
CA ILE A 71 -10.74 3.34 5.62
C ILE A 71 -11.70 4.44 5.16
N PRO A 72 -12.45 5.15 6.04
CA PRO A 72 -13.35 6.20 5.59
C PRO A 72 -12.65 7.34 4.86
N SER A 73 -11.44 7.71 5.29
CA SER A 73 -10.66 8.79 4.67
C SER A 73 -10.12 8.37 3.31
N LEU A 74 -9.51 7.18 3.24
CA LEU A 74 -8.98 6.63 1.98
C LEU A 74 -10.09 6.37 0.96
N THR A 75 -11.26 5.92 1.41
CA THR A 75 -12.45 5.75 0.55
C THR A 75 -12.88 7.09 -0.04
N ALA A 76 -12.92 8.17 0.75
CA ALA A 76 -13.26 9.49 0.24
C ALA A 76 -12.26 9.97 -0.82
N VAL A 77 -10.96 9.75 -0.60
CA VAL A 77 -9.90 10.13 -1.53
C VAL A 77 -9.98 9.35 -2.86
N LEU A 78 -10.19 8.02 -2.80
CA LEU A 78 -10.31 7.18 -4.00
C LEU A 78 -11.48 7.62 -4.90
N LYS A 79 -12.62 7.96 -4.28
CA LYS A 79 -13.86 8.37 -4.97
C LYS A 79 -13.81 9.78 -5.55
N ASP A 80 -12.94 10.64 -5.03
CA ASP A 80 -12.89 12.05 -5.42
C ASP A 80 -12.13 12.20 -6.75
N THR A 81 -12.87 12.31 -7.84
CA THR A 81 -12.33 12.50 -9.20
C THR A 81 -11.65 13.85 -9.41
N GLN A 82 -11.74 14.77 -8.44
CA GLN A 82 -10.98 16.03 -8.44
C GLN A 82 -9.60 15.89 -7.79
N GLN A 83 -9.31 14.77 -7.11
CA GLN A 83 -7.96 14.46 -6.68
C GLN A 83 -7.09 14.10 -7.89
N ASP A 84 -5.80 14.39 -7.75
CA ASP A 84 -4.80 13.92 -8.69
C ASP A 84 -4.84 12.37 -8.79
N PRO A 85 -4.80 11.79 -10.00
CA PRO A 85 -4.66 10.35 -10.22
C PRO A 85 -3.64 9.66 -9.31
N MET A 86 -2.50 10.31 -9.06
CA MET A 86 -1.44 9.84 -8.18
C MET A 86 -1.94 9.59 -6.75
N VAL A 87 -2.74 10.51 -6.23
CA VAL A 87 -3.29 10.41 -4.88
C VAL A 87 -4.39 9.34 -4.81
N ARG A 88 -5.19 9.23 -5.87
CA ARG A 88 -6.27 8.24 -5.95
C ARG A 88 -5.74 6.82 -6.03
N HIS A 89 -4.69 6.55 -6.83
CA HIS A 89 -4.09 5.21 -6.87
C HIS A 89 -3.55 4.83 -5.50
N GLU A 90 -2.86 5.74 -4.82
CA GLU A 90 -2.24 5.45 -3.53
C GLU A 90 -3.31 5.17 -2.45
N ALA A 91 -4.46 5.84 -2.52
CA ALA A 91 -5.60 5.50 -1.67
C ALA A 91 -6.13 4.09 -1.93
N GLY A 92 -6.23 3.67 -3.20
CA GLY A 92 -6.58 2.30 -3.58
C GLY A 92 -5.57 1.25 -3.08
N GLU A 93 -4.28 1.54 -3.21
CA GLU A 93 -3.20 0.67 -2.71
C GLU A 93 -3.25 0.56 -1.19
N ALA A 94 -3.41 1.68 -0.49
CA ALA A 94 -3.51 1.73 0.97
C ALA A 94 -4.71 0.94 1.50
N LEU A 95 -5.87 1.01 0.84
CA LEU A 95 -7.04 0.18 1.16
C LEU A 95 -6.72 -1.32 0.99
N GLY A 96 -6.04 -1.68 -0.11
CA GLY A 96 -5.54 -3.02 -0.34
C GLY A 96 -4.56 -3.49 0.74
N ALA A 97 -3.65 -2.61 1.18
CA ALA A 97 -2.63 -2.86 2.19
C ALA A 97 -3.22 -3.07 3.60
N ILE A 98 -4.25 -2.29 3.97
CA ILE A 98 -5.02 -2.46 5.22
C ILE A 98 -5.60 -3.88 5.30
N GLY A 99 -6.09 -4.42 4.19
CA GLY A 99 -6.46 -5.84 4.12
C GLY A 99 -7.87 -6.18 4.64
N ASP A 100 -8.70 -5.18 4.95
CA ASP A 100 -10.07 -5.41 5.44
C ASP A 100 -11.02 -5.73 4.27
N LEU A 101 -11.82 -6.79 4.39
CA LEU A 101 -12.74 -7.20 3.33
C LEU A 101 -13.91 -6.23 3.13
N VAL A 102 -14.17 -5.30 4.07
CA VAL A 102 -15.23 -4.27 3.94
C VAL A 102 -15.02 -3.37 2.71
N VAL A 103 -13.78 -3.25 2.21
CA VAL A 103 -13.45 -2.43 1.05
C VAL A 103 -13.46 -3.21 -0.28
N LEU A 104 -13.73 -4.52 -0.26
CA LEU A 104 -13.62 -5.37 -1.44
C LEU A 104 -14.53 -4.92 -2.58
N ASP A 105 -15.81 -4.64 -2.29
CA ASP A 105 -16.76 -4.21 -3.32
C ASP A 105 -16.41 -2.84 -3.88
N LEU A 106 -15.91 -1.93 -3.04
CA LEU A 106 -15.39 -0.63 -3.48
C LEU A 106 -14.21 -0.82 -4.43
N LEU A 107 -13.22 -1.65 -4.07
CA LEU A 107 -12.07 -1.88 -4.93
C LEU A 107 -12.46 -2.60 -6.24
N LYS A 108 -13.49 -3.46 -6.24
CA LYS A 108 -14.05 -4.04 -7.46
C LYS A 108 -14.69 -2.98 -8.36
N GLU A 109 -15.42 -2.02 -7.80
CA GLU A 109 -15.97 -0.89 -8.54
C GLU A 109 -14.84 -0.08 -9.23
N TYR A 110 -13.82 0.31 -8.47
CA TYR A 110 -12.71 1.13 -8.98
C TYR A 110 -11.67 0.34 -9.77
N SER A 111 -11.76 -0.99 -9.82
CA SER A 111 -10.96 -1.82 -10.74
C SER A 111 -11.25 -1.55 -12.23
N GLN A 112 -12.34 -0.85 -12.51
CA GLN A 112 -12.79 -0.42 -13.84
C GLN A 112 -12.73 1.11 -14.01
N ASP A 113 -11.97 1.81 -13.16
CA ASP A 113 -11.81 3.27 -13.26
C ASP A 113 -11.25 3.67 -14.64
N PRO A 114 -11.71 4.79 -15.23
CA PRO A 114 -11.15 5.27 -16.50
C PRO A 114 -9.67 5.69 -16.41
N VAL A 115 -9.17 5.98 -15.20
CA VAL A 115 -7.75 6.26 -14.94
C VAL A 115 -7.03 4.94 -14.71
N ILE A 116 -6.11 4.60 -15.61
CA ILE A 116 -5.46 3.27 -15.63
C ILE A 116 -4.71 2.98 -14.34
N GLU A 117 -4.03 3.98 -13.78
CA GLU A 117 -3.26 3.86 -12.53
C GLU A 117 -4.15 3.50 -11.35
N VAL A 118 -5.38 4.03 -11.30
CA VAL A 118 -6.36 3.71 -10.26
C VAL A 118 -6.94 2.31 -10.50
N ALA A 119 -7.27 2.00 -11.73
CA ALA A 119 -7.83 0.70 -12.12
C ALA A 119 -6.88 -0.45 -11.80
N GLU A 120 -5.62 -0.39 -12.27
CA GLU A 120 -4.62 -1.43 -12.08
C GLU A 120 -4.30 -1.65 -10.59
N THR A 121 -4.14 -0.57 -9.83
CA THR A 121 -3.91 -0.68 -8.38
C THR A 121 -5.10 -1.28 -7.65
N CYS A 122 -6.33 -0.92 -8.02
CA CYS A 122 -7.52 -1.54 -7.44
C CYS A 122 -7.64 -3.02 -7.83
N GLN A 123 -7.27 -3.40 -9.06
CA GLN A 123 -7.20 -4.80 -9.48
C GLN A 123 -6.20 -5.59 -8.62
N LEU A 124 -4.99 -5.04 -8.39
CA LEU A 124 -4.01 -5.64 -7.48
C LEU A 124 -4.57 -5.80 -6.07
N ALA A 125 -5.19 -4.76 -5.52
CA ALA A 125 -5.79 -4.76 -4.19
C ALA A 125 -6.91 -5.80 -4.05
N VAL A 126 -7.80 -5.92 -5.05
CA VAL A 126 -8.84 -6.97 -5.08
C VAL A 126 -8.21 -8.35 -5.02
N ARG A 127 -7.22 -8.62 -5.90
CA ARG A 127 -6.56 -9.93 -5.95
C ARG A 127 -5.82 -10.26 -4.66
N ARG A 128 -5.22 -9.26 -4.01
CA ARG A 128 -4.60 -9.40 -2.69
C ARG A 128 -5.62 -9.78 -1.62
N LEU A 129 -6.76 -9.10 -1.56
CA LEU A 129 -7.82 -9.39 -0.58
C LEU A 129 -8.44 -10.77 -0.79
N GLU A 130 -8.69 -11.14 -2.05
CA GLU A 130 -9.18 -12.48 -2.41
C GLU A 130 -8.16 -13.56 -2.01
N TRP A 131 -6.87 -13.32 -2.26
CA TRP A 131 -5.81 -14.22 -1.79
C TRP A 131 -5.80 -14.36 -0.26
N LEU A 132 -5.88 -13.25 0.48
CA LEU A 132 -5.96 -13.27 1.95
C LEU A 132 -7.17 -14.07 2.46
N GLN A 133 -8.33 -13.92 1.81
CA GLN A 133 -9.53 -14.67 2.15
C GLN A 133 -9.33 -16.18 1.97
N THR A 134 -8.71 -16.60 0.85
CA THR A 134 -8.42 -18.02 0.62
C THR A 134 -7.36 -18.60 1.55
N ARG A 135 -6.44 -17.76 2.06
CA ARG A 135 -5.38 -18.17 3.00
C ARG A 135 -5.86 -18.28 4.45
N GLY A 136 -6.93 -17.55 4.81
CA GLY A 136 -7.55 -17.56 6.15
C GLY A 136 -8.08 -18.92 6.64
N GLU A 137 -8.06 -19.95 5.80
CA GLU A 137 -8.42 -21.34 6.14
C GLU A 137 -7.20 -22.29 6.26
N LYS A 138 -6.00 -21.87 5.85
CA LYS A 138 -4.78 -22.70 5.91
C LYS A 138 -3.75 -22.09 6.86
N GLN A 139 -3.81 -22.54 8.11
CA GLN A 139 -2.74 -22.35 9.07
C GLN A 139 -1.47 -23.00 8.51
N LEU A 140 -0.39 -22.23 8.35
CA LEU A 140 0.90 -22.74 7.89
C LEU A 140 1.52 -23.58 9.02
N ASP A 141 1.33 -24.89 8.92
CA ASP A 141 2.01 -25.90 9.72
C ASP A 141 3.06 -26.58 8.81
N ASP A 142 4.27 -26.00 8.68
CA ASP A 142 5.49 -26.75 8.25
C ASP A 142 6.80 -25.92 8.05
N GLY A 143 6.85 -24.61 8.27
CA GLY A 143 8.10 -23.85 8.08
C GLY A 143 8.47 -23.61 6.62
N SER A 144 7.48 -23.21 5.81
CA SER A 144 7.66 -22.80 4.42
C SER A 144 8.26 -21.39 4.25
N THR A 145 8.99 -21.22 3.15
CA THR A 145 9.78 -20.06 2.70
C THR A 145 8.93 -18.88 2.19
N ASP A 146 7.81 -18.59 2.84
CA ASP A 146 6.84 -17.56 2.45
C ASP A 146 6.96 -16.28 3.31
N GLU A 147 8.02 -16.19 4.11
CA GLU A 147 8.36 -15.02 4.92
C GLU A 147 9.03 -13.99 4.02
N ASN A 148 8.33 -12.89 3.75
CA ASN A 148 8.96 -11.68 3.22
C ASN A 148 10.07 -11.25 4.20
N PRO A 149 11.36 -11.35 3.84
CA PRO A 149 12.46 -11.05 4.76
C PRO A 149 12.60 -9.55 5.07
N TYR A 150 11.84 -8.70 4.37
CA TYR A 150 11.89 -7.25 4.47
C TYR A 150 10.75 -6.66 5.32
N CYS A 151 9.82 -7.51 5.81
CA CYS A 151 8.66 -7.08 6.61
C CYS A 151 7.83 -5.95 5.95
N SER A 152 7.83 -5.89 4.61
CA SER A 152 7.05 -4.90 3.86
C SER A 152 5.62 -5.39 3.64
N VAL A 153 4.69 -4.42 3.54
CA VAL A 153 3.31 -4.70 3.10
C VAL A 153 3.30 -4.71 1.58
N ASP A 154 3.43 -5.91 1.00
CA ASP A 154 3.47 -6.05 -0.45
C ASP A 154 2.03 -6.08 -1.05
N PRO A 155 1.83 -5.49 -2.24
CA PRO A 155 0.56 -5.54 -2.96
C PRO A 155 0.25 -6.95 -3.53
N ALA A 156 1.25 -7.83 -3.63
CA ALA A 156 1.06 -9.24 -3.98
C ALA A 156 2.00 -10.12 -3.15
N PRO A 157 1.57 -11.35 -2.77
CA PRO A 157 2.48 -12.32 -2.16
C PRO A 157 3.56 -12.76 -3.16
N PRO A 158 4.71 -13.30 -2.72
CA PRO A 158 5.63 -13.91 -3.67
C PRO A 158 4.98 -15.08 -4.42
N ALA A 159 5.45 -15.35 -5.63
CA ALA A 159 5.10 -16.57 -6.35
C ALA A 159 5.60 -17.81 -5.60
N GLU A 160 4.87 -18.93 -5.75
CA GLU A 160 5.32 -20.23 -5.23
C GLU A 160 6.66 -20.64 -5.84
N ARG A 161 7.33 -21.64 -5.24
CA ARG A 161 8.70 -22.08 -5.60
C ARG A 161 8.85 -22.30 -7.11
N LYS A 162 9.55 -21.37 -7.75
CA LYS A 162 9.92 -21.36 -9.17
C LYS A 162 11.42 -21.06 -9.30
N SER A 163 12.03 -21.50 -10.40
CA SER A 163 13.40 -21.11 -10.74
C SER A 163 13.48 -19.63 -11.10
N VAL A 164 14.68 -19.03 -10.98
CA VAL A 164 14.91 -17.63 -11.38
C VAL A 164 14.54 -17.40 -12.85
N SER A 165 14.85 -18.35 -13.73
CA SER A 165 14.48 -18.28 -15.15
C SER A 165 12.96 -18.22 -15.36
N GLU A 166 12.19 -19.06 -14.68
CA GLU A 166 10.72 -19.05 -14.77
C GLU A 166 10.11 -17.76 -14.20
N LEU A 167 10.65 -17.26 -13.09
CA LEU A 167 10.21 -16.00 -12.49
C LEU A 167 10.51 -14.80 -13.40
N ARG A 168 11.69 -14.77 -14.02
CA ARG A 168 12.06 -13.75 -15.00
C ARG A 168 11.12 -13.74 -16.19
N ILE A 169 10.81 -14.92 -16.76
CA ILE A 169 9.87 -15.04 -17.87
C ILE A 169 8.50 -14.49 -17.46
N ALA A 170 8.00 -14.86 -16.28
CA ALA A 170 6.72 -14.37 -15.79
C ALA A 170 6.70 -12.85 -15.52
N LEU A 171 7.80 -12.27 -15.02
CA LEU A 171 7.91 -10.83 -14.77
C LEU A 171 7.79 -10.01 -16.06
N LEU A 172 8.44 -10.49 -17.13
CA LEU A 172 8.53 -9.82 -18.43
C LEU A 172 7.36 -10.15 -19.39
N ASP A 173 6.49 -11.08 -19.03
CA ASP A 173 5.33 -11.46 -19.85
C ASP A 173 4.19 -10.45 -19.69
N GLU A 174 4.09 -9.50 -20.61
CA GLU A 174 3.03 -8.48 -20.65
C GLU A 174 1.62 -9.07 -20.88
N THR A 175 1.51 -10.35 -21.26
CA THR A 175 0.20 -11.03 -21.40
C THR A 175 -0.34 -11.54 -20.06
N LEU A 176 0.51 -11.61 -19.02
CA LEU A 176 0.09 -12.01 -17.68
C LEU A 176 -0.57 -10.86 -16.93
N PRO A 177 -1.57 -11.15 -16.07
CA PRO A 177 -2.12 -10.15 -15.16
C PRO A 177 -1.03 -9.52 -14.29
N LEU A 178 -1.15 -8.22 -14.02
CA LEU A 178 -0.18 -7.45 -13.23
C LEU A 178 0.14 -8.12 -11.88
N PHE A 179 -0.89 -8.69 -11.23
CA PHE A 179 -0.73 -9.45 -9.99
C PHE A 179 0.30 -10.57 -10.12
N GLU A 180 0.24 -11.41 -11.16
CA GLU A 180 1.18 -12.53 -11.34
C GLU A 180 2.60 -12.06 -11.63
N ARG A 181 2.75 -10.96 -12.37
CA ARG A 181 4.05 -10.31 -12.62
C ARG A 181 4.65 -9.80 -11.31
N TYR A 182 3.83 -9.18 -10.45
CA TYR A 182 4.24 -8.72 -9.13
C TYR A 182 4.61 -9.86 -8.20
N ARG A 183 3.88 -10.98 -8.23
CA ARG A 183 4.26 -12.19 -7.48
C ARG A 183 5.64 -12.69 -7.89
N ALA A 184 5.93 -12.68 -9.19
CA ALA A 184 7.25 -13.05 -9.70
C ALA A 184 8.35 -12.08 -9.24
N MET A 185 8.09 -10.77 -9.32
CA MET A 185 8.98 -9.72 -8.82
C MET A 185 9.31 -9.91 -7.33
N PHE A 186 8.32 -10.12 -6.47
CA PHE A 186 8.55 -10.29 -5.04
C PHE A 186 9.22 -11.62 -4.70
N ALA A 187 8.97 -12.69 -5.46
CA ALA A 187 9.74 -13.92 -5.33
C ALA A 187 11.22 -13.72 -5.69
N LEU A 188 11.52 -13.02 -6.79
CA LEU A 188 12.90 -12.66 -7.17
C LEU A 188 13.57 -11.78 -6.10
N ARG A 189 12.87 -10.77 -5.59
CA ARG A 189 13.34 -9.91 -4.49
C ARG A 189 13.69 -10.75 -3.27
N ASN A 190 12.81 -11.66 -2.87
CA ASN A 190 12.98 -12.50 -1.68
C ASN A 190 14.11 -13.53 -1.85
N LEU A 191 14.39 -14.00 -3.07
CA LEU A 191 15.53 -14.87 -3.35
C LEU A 191 16.88 -14.17 -3.12
N GLY A 192 16.98 -12.88 -3.46
CA GLY A 192 18.12 -12.00 -3.14
C GLY A 192 19.50 -12.42 -3.68
N ASN A 193 19.59 -13.54 -4.41
CA ASN A 193 20.83 -14.03 -4.99
C ASN A 193 21.20 -13.26 -6.26
N LYS A 194 22.45 -13.41 -6.73
CA LYS A 194 22.98 -12.67 -7.87
C LYS A 194 22.13 -12.84 -9.14
N GLU A 195 21.66 -14.05 -9.41
CA GLU A 195 20.84 -14.33 -10.60
C GLU A 195 19.49 -13.62 -10.52
N ALA A 196 18.84 -13.66 -9.36
CA ALA A 196 17.55 -13.02 -9.12
C ALA A 196 17.63 -11.49 -9.22
N VAL A 197 18.73 -10.89 -8.71
CA VAL A 197 18.97 -9.45 -8.82
C VAL A 197 19.16 -9.03 -10.28
N LEU A 198 19.89 -9.83 -11.08
CA LEU A 198 20.05 -9.56 -12.52
C LEU A 198 18.70 -9.67 -13.25
N ALA A 199 17.90 -10.68 -12.92
CA ALA A 199 16.58 -10.87 -13.51
C ALA A 199 15.59 -9.71 -13.21
N LEU A 200 15.75 -9.00 -12.08
CA LEU A 200 14.97 -7.82 -11.74
C LEU A 200 15.39 -6.56 -12.51
N GLY A 201 16.60 -6.53 -13.07
CA GLY A 201 17.15 -5.38 -13.78
C GLY A 201 17.01 -5.44 -15.31
N ASP A 202 16.42 -6.51 -15.84
CA ASP A 202 16.15 -6.70 -17.26
C ASP A 202 14.84 -6.03 -17.69
#